data_AF-A0A9W7Y398-F1
#
_entry.id   AF-A0A9W7Y398-F1
#
_cell.length_a   1.000
_cell.length_b   1.000
_cell.length_c   1.000
_cell.angle_alpha   90.00
_cell.angle_beta   90.00
_cell.angle_gamma   90.00
#
_symmetry.space_group_name_H-M   'P 1'
#
loop_
_entity.id
_entity.type
_entity.pdbx_description
1 polymer ?
#
loop_
_entity_poly.entity_id
_entity_poly.type
_entity_poly.pdbx_seq_one_letter_code
_entity_poly.pdbx_strand_id
1 'polypeptide(L)'
;PATTVIEPANAINYTCAFRITYRLISYVNTNQVSGGESGCGQSNSGSGYISGIGMFTTRYGSALAEIKNYANTTHYKGEFDNILPALTKVVADVSGSVDGLDGYCDAWKKAAENGKSFYNAQVKVVRDMYETPAIAAAKQLKIKLPLTRATMVMVAMSNGVGEDGSTIGAIIKNTNAKFTGDVKGSSGYTLKVGSHRVDEIEWLKTFLSTRDEMSPGWVGGYEEVIRNIIEAGSYTFGDKLTFKGYNGQQPANAINYTCAFRITYQLISYFNTKELRGAAPCGLTNSGAGYAAGIAKFTTRYGSALAVINEYANSTHYKGEFEAVLPALKKVVAGDSDSVDGLDGFCDAWKKAAETSNSFYLTQVNVVRNMYEKPALAAAKQLKIKFPLTRAALTMTAVTNGLGDDGNTLGVVIKATNKSIKGDAKGTSGNSLKIGLYTVDEIEWLKVFLATKDKMSNYATSGNTSAFRNIAENGDLTLSKDITFKGYNDRSVTIRCNKLTA
;
A
#
# COMPACT_ATOMS: atom_id res chain seq x y z
N PRO A 1 5.43 -4.20 8.05
CA PRO A 1 5.82 -3.82 6.68
C PRO A 1 4.66 -3.21 5.88
N ALA A 2 4.76 -1.94 5.53
CA ALA A 2 3.61 -1.09 5.22
C ALA A 2 3.46 -0.75 3.75
N THR A 3 2.33 -1.05 3.15
CA THR A 3 2.25 -1.09 1.69
C THR A 3 1.77 0.24 1.09
N THR A 4 2.66 1.07 0.55
CA THR A 4 2.41 2.37 -0.12
C THR A 4 1.61 2.20 -1.41
N VAL A 5 0.61 3.07 -1.61
CA VAL A 5 -0.26 3.09 -2.80
C VAL A 5 -0.13 4.43 -3.51
N ILE A 6 -0.04 4.35 -4.83
CA ILE A 6 0.14 5.50 -5.73
C ILE A 6 -1.00 5.52 -6.76
N GLU A 7 -1.78 6.62 -6.80
CA GLU A 7 -2.89 6.84 -7.77
C GLU A 7 -2.58 8.03 -8.72
N PRO A 8 -3.22 8.19 -9.89
CA PRO A 8 -3.00 9.36 -10.76
C PRO A 8 -3.90 10.56 -10.41
N ALA A 9 -3.38 11.80 -10.48
CA ALA A 9 -4.14 13.05 -10.42
C ALA A 9 -4.10 13.80 -11.78
N ASN A 10 -5.11 14.64 -12.04
CA ASN A 10 -5.42 15.25 -13.33
C ASN A 10 -4.36 16.23 -13.89
N ALA A 11 -4.35 16.26 -15.24
CA ALA A 11 -3.67 17.16 -16.19
C ALA A 11 -2.16 16.98 -16.46
N ILE A 12 -1.82 17.12 -17.75
CA ILE A 12 -0.58 16.81 -18.49
C ILE A 12 -0.46 15.32 -18.89
N ASN A 13 -0.38 15.11 -20.22
CA ASN A 13 -0.53 13.85 -20.95
C ASN A 13 0.68 12.91 -20.76
N TYR A 14 0.82 12.39 -19.54
CA TYR A 14 1.74 11.29 -19.24
C TYR A 14 0.96 9.98 -19.11
N THR A 15 1.55 8.86 -19.53
CA THR A 15 0.96 7.54 -19.34
C THR A 15 0.79 7.24 -17.83
N CYS A 16 -0.19 6.43 -17.43
CA CYS A 16 -0.44 6.08 -16.02
C CYS A 16 0.82 5.58 -15.29
N ALA A 17 1.58 4.72 -15.98
CA ALA A 17 2.87 4.21 -15.54
C ALA A 17 3.86 5.30 -15.12
N PHE A 18 3.85 6.42 -15.82
CA PHE A 18 4.75 7.53 -15.59
C PHE A 18 4.47 8.27 -14.27
N ARG A 19 3.20 8.56 -14.02
CA ARG A 19 2.77 9.21 -12.78
C ARG A 19 3.08 8.31 -11.58
N ILE A 20 2.94 7.00 -11.77
CA ILE A 20 3.29 6.02 -10.75
C ILE A 20 4.79 6.07 -10.43
N THR A 21 5.65 6.13 -11.46
CA THR A 21 7.10 6.27 -11.29
C THR A 21 7.47 7.52 -10.48
N TYR A 22 6.92 8.69 -10.81
CA TYR A 22 7.27 9.95 -10.12
C TYR A 22 6.82 9.97 -8.67
N ARG A 23 5.64 9.42 -8.38
CA ARG A 23 5.17 9.29 -7.01
C ARG A 23 5.94 8.23 -6.23
N LEU A 24 6.44 7.20 -6.90
CA LEU A 24 7.30 6.18 -6.30
C LEU A 24 8.64 6.78 -5.92
N ILE A 25 9.22 7.56 -6.82
CA ILE A 25 10.41 8.39 -6.59
C ILE A 25 10.18 9.34 -5.42
N SER A 26 9.13 10.15 -5.46
CA SER A 26 8.79 11.09 -4.39
C SER A 26 8.63 10.38 -3.05
N TYR A 27 7.89 9.27 -3.01
CA TYR A 27 7.68 8.50 -1.79
C TYR A 27 8.98 7.98 -1.22
N VAL A 28 9.83 7.38 -2.05
CA VAL A 28 11.10 6.83 -1.60
C VAL A 28 12.02 7.93 -1.07
N ASN A 29 12.07 9.05 -1.77
CA ASN A 29 13.04 10.11 -1.49
C ASN A 29 12.63 10.97 -0.29
N THR A 30 11.32 11.11 -0.06
CA THR A 30 10.78 12.07 0.93
C THR A 30 9.89 11.42 1.98
N ASN A 31 9.62 10.11 1.90
CA ASN A 31 8.55 9.42 2.62
C ASN A 31 7.15 10.04 2.41
N GLN A 32 6.97 10.86 1.37
CA GLN A 32 5.69 11.51 1.05
C GLN A 32 5.22 11.16 -0.36
N VAL A 33 3.95 10.76 -0.47
CA VAL A 33 3.27 10.45 -1.74
C VAL A 33 2.91 11.75 -2.51
N SER A 34 2.91 12.89 -1.81
CA SER A 34 2.67 14.25 -2.30
C SER A 34 3.36 15.24 -1.36
N GLY A 35 3.99 16.30 -1.87
CA GLY A 35 4.57 17.37 -1.04
C GLY A 35 6.10 17.39 -0.93
N GLY A 36 6.81 16.53 -1.66
CA GLY A 36 8.29 16.55 -1.72
C GLY A 36 8.89 17.79 -2.40
N GLU A 37 8.06 18.70 -2.93
CA GLU A 37 8.44 19.86 -3.73
C GLU A 37 9.27 20.87 -2.94
N SER A 38 9.00 20.99 -1.62
CA SER A 38 9.66 21.92 -0.71
C SER A 38 10.77 21.29 0.13
N GLY A 39 10.96 19.97 0.04
CA GLY A 39 12.00 19.27 0.79
C GLY A 39 13.39 19.81 0.41
N CYS A 40 14.17 20.22 1.39
CA CYS A 40 15.55 20.64 1.21
C CYS A 40 16.35 20.34 2.47
N GLY A 41 17.57 19.84 2.31
CA GLY A 41 18.49 19.60 3.42
C GLY A 41 19.92 19.40 2.94
N GLN A 42 20.88 19.61 3.83
CA GLN A 42 22.28 19.34 3.53
C GLN A 42 22.54 17.82 3.56
N SER A 43 23.26 17.31 2.56
CA SER A 43 23.65 15.91 2.51
C SER A 43 24.90 15.63 3.32
N ASN A 44 24.86 14.54 4.08
CA ASN A 44 26.05 13.99 4.75
C ASN A 44 26.99 13.25 3.78
N SER A 45 26.57 12.99 2.53
CA SER A 45 27.40 12.30 1.51
C SER A 45 28.40 13.21 0.79
N GLY A 46 28.52 14.48 1.21
CA GLY A 46 29.35 15.47 0.50
C GLY A 46 28.79 15.83 -0.88
N SER A 47 27.47 15.72 -1.07
CA SER A 47 26.77 16.13 -2.30
C SER A 47 26.26 17.58 -2.27
N GLY A 48 26.60 18.33 -1.21
CA GLY A 48 26.03 19.65 -0.94
C GLY A 48 24.58 19.54 -0.45
N TYR A 49 23.71 20.45 -0.88
CA TYR A 49 22.27 20.35 -0.58
C TYR A 49 21.59 19.32 -1.50
N ILE A 50 20.56 18.66 -0.96
CA ILE A 50 19.61 17.79 -1.65
C ILE A 50 18.22 18.42 -1.54
N SER A 51 17.50 18.55 -2.65
CA SER A 51 16.19 19.21 -2.66
C SER A 51 15.20 18.65 -3.69
N GLY A 52 13.91 18.92 -3.45
CA GLY A 52 12.81 18.63 -4.36
C GLY A 52 12.50 17.15 -4.61
N ILE A 53 11.60 16.91 -5.57
CA ILE A 53 11.12 15.56 -5.91
C ILE A 53 12.21 14.65 -6.48
N GLY A 54 13.27 15.25 -7.02
CA GLY A 54 14.35 14.56 -7.71
C GLY A 54 15.58 14.25 -6.87
N MET A 55 15.58 14.64 -5.59
CA MET A 55 16.82 14.72 -4.79
C MET A 55 17.92 15.51 -5.52
N PHE A 56 17.54 16.66 -6.07
CA PHE A 56 18.44 17.51 -6.84
C PHE A 56 19.62 17.94 -5.97
N THR A 57 20.83 17.77 -6.48
CA THR A 57 22.05 18.05 -5.74
C THR A 57 22.68 19.34 -6.22
N THR A 58 23.27 20.12 -5.31
CA THR A 58 24.06 21.30 -5.68
C THR A 58 25.41 20.91 -6.29
N ARG A 59 26.03 19.80 -5.86
CA ARG A 59 27.31 19.34 -6.39
C ARG A 59 27.27 18.95 -7.86
N TYR A 60 26.27 18.17 -8.28
CA TYR A 60 26.21 17.61 -9.64
C TYR A 60 25.35 18.44 -10.59
N GLY A 61 24.94 19.65 -10.18
CA GLY A 61 24.28 20.62 -11.04
C GLY A 61 22.81 20.38 -11.35
N SER A 62 22.18 19.31 -10.84
CA SER A 62 20.75 19.09 -11.06
C SER A 62 19.88 20.13 -10.36
N ALA A 63 20.30 20.64 -9.19
CA ALA A 63 19.65 21.78 -8.55
C ALA A 63 19.81 23.08 -9.36
N LEU A 64 21.00 23.32 -9.94
CA LEU A 64 21.23 24.49 -10.78
C LEU A 64 20.40 24.44 -12.07
N ALA A 65 20.27 23.26 -12.69
CA ALA A 65 19.43 23.07 -13.87
C ALA A 65 17.95 23.36 -13.57
N GLU A 66 17.50 22.99 -12.38
CA GLU A 66 16.13 23.20 -11.90
C GLU A 66 15.85 24.70 -11.72
N ILE A 67 16.72 25.40 -10.98
CA ILE A 67 16.64 26.84 -10.78
C ILE A 67 16.66 27.60 -12.12
N LYS A 68 17.52 27.20 -13.06
CA LYS A 68 17.55 27.79 -14.41
C LYS A 68 16.25 27.56 -15.19
N ASN A 69 15.65 26.36 -15.10
CA ASN A 69 14.36 26.10 -15.73
C ASN A 69 13.25 26.94 -15.07
N TYR A 70 13.28 27.11 -13.75
CA TYR A 70 12.31 27.92 -13.03
C TYR A 70 12.44 29.42 -13.31
N ALA A 71 13.68 29.93 -13.41
CA ALA A 71 13.99 31.32 -13.73
C ALA A 71 13.43 31.76 -15.10
N ASN A 72 13.20 30.81 -16.00
CA ASN A 72 12.57 31.06 -17.31
C ASN A 72 11.03 31.13 -17.26
N THR A 73 10.42 31.05 -16.08
CA THR A 73 8.96 31.15 -15.91
C THR A 73 8.54 32.54 -15.44
N THR A 74 7.31 32.95 -15.75
CA THR A 74 6.73 34.22 -15.29
C THR A 74 6.50 34.29 -13.77
N HIS A 75 6.72 33.17 -13.06
CA HIS A 75 6.50 33.05 -11.61
C HIS A 75 7.80 33.12 -10.81
N TYR A 76 8.95 33.29 -11.48
CA TYR A 76 10.22 33.53 -10.80
C TYR A 76 10.26 34.97 -10.28
N LYS A 77 10.62 35.16 -9.02
CA LYS A 77 10.69 36.47 -8.36
C LYS A 77 12.09 36.77 -7.82
N GLY A 78 13.11 36.12 -8.38
CA GLY A 78 14.50 36.30 -7.94
C GLY A 78 14.83 35.53 -6.65
N GLU A 79 14.08 34.47 -6.31
CA GLU A 79 14.30 33.71 -5.07
C GLU A 79 15.73 33.18 -4.93
N PHE A 80 16.42 32.92 -6.03
CA PHE A 80 17.76 32.33 -6.05
C PHE A 80 18.87 33.29 -6.53
N ASP A 81 18.57 34.55 -6.85
CA ASP A 81 19.52 35.47 -7.53
C ASP A 81 20.82 35.66 -6.74
N ASN A 82 20.70 35.77 -5.41
CA ASN A 82 21.86 35.96 -4.52
C ASN A 82 22.74 34.71 -4.38
N ILE A 83 22.18 33.53 -4.65
CA ILE A 83 22.84 32.23 -4.45
C ILE A 83 23.39 31.68 -5.78
N LEU A 84 22.84 32.13 -6.91
CA LEU A 84 23.15 31.60 -8.24
C LEU A 84 24.65 31.66 -8.61
N PRO A 85 25.41 32.74 -8.29
CA PRO A 85 26.84 32.79 -8.57
C PRO A 85 27.63 31.73 -7.79
N ALA A 86 27.36 31.59 -6.48
CA ALA A 86 28.01 30.59 -5.64
C ALA A 86 27.64 29.16 -6.06
N LEU A 87 26.35 28.91 -6.35
CA LEU A 87 25.88 27.62 -6.83
C LEU A 87 26.53 27.24 -8.17
N THR A 88 26.67 28.20 -9.09
CA THR A 88 27.34 27.98 -10.38
C THR A 88 28.79 27.57 -10.18
N LYS A 89 29.50 28.21 -9.24
CA LYS A 89 30.87 27.84 -8.88
C LYS A 89 30.96 26.44 -8.27
N VAL A 90 30.10 26.12 -7.31
CA VAL A 90 30.03 24.79 -6.67
C VAL A 90 29.85 23.68 -7.71
N VAL A 91 28.98 23.90 -8.72
CA VAL A 91 28.76 22.96 -9.83
C VAL A 91 29.98 22.84 -10.74
N ALA A 92 30.61 23.96 -11.10
CA ALA A 92 31.79 23.96 -11.96
C ALA A 92 32.97 23.21 -11.32
N ASP A 93 33.12 23.35 -10.00
CA ASP A 93 34.16 22.69 -9.21
C ASP A 93 33.78 21.24 -8.83
N VAL A 94 32.57 20.78 -9.16
CA VAL A 94 31.98 19.50 -8.70
C VAL A 94 32.14 19.33 -7.18
N SER A 95 31.94 20.43 -6.45
CA SER A 95 32.22 20.56 -5.03
C SER A 95 31.00 20.19 -4.18
N GLY A 96 31.25 19.55 -3.03
CA GLY A 96 30.24 19.32 -2.00
C GLY A 96 30.05 20.49 -1.03
N SER A 97 30.82 21.58 -1.20
CA SER A 97 30.76 22.75 -0.32
C SER A 97 29.38 23.43 -0.40
N VAL A 98 28.96 23.95 0.75
CA VAL A 98 27.75 24.78 0.91
C VAL A 98 28.10 26.25 1.16
N ASP A 99 29.38 26.62 1.07
CA ASP A 99 29.85 27.98 1.33
C ASP A 99 29.25 28.95 0.30
N GLY A 100 28.65 30.04 0.79
CA GLY A 100 27.96 31.01 -0.06
C GLY A 100 26.60 30.55 -0.58
N LEU A 101 26.09 29.40 -0.10
CA LEU A 101 24.72 28.93 -0.36
C LEU A 101 23.79 29.20 0.83
N ASP A 102 24.10 30.19 1.66
CA ASP A 102 23.28 30.61 2.79
C ASP A 102 21.86 30.98 2.33
N GLY A 103 20.85 30.42 2.99
CA GLY A 103 19.44 30.62 2.63
C GLY A 103 18.95 29.76 1.45
N TYR A 104 19.75 28.83 0.92
CA TYR A 104 19.35 27.96 -0.20
C TYR A 104 18.03 27.22 0.05
N CYS A 105 17.89 26.57 1.21
CA CYS A 105 16.66 25.83 1.51
C CYS A 105 15.44 26.74 1.75
N ASP A 106 15.64 27.96 2.24
CA ASP A 106 14.55 28.93 2.40
C ASP A 106 14.10 29.44 1.03
N ALA A 107 15.04 29.74 0.12
CA ALA A 107 14.75 30.08 -1.27
C ALA A 107 14.00 28.94 -1.97
N TRP A 108 14.42 27.69 -1.75
CA TRP A 108 13.75 26.50 -2.29
C TRP A 108 12.32 26.36 -1.79
N LYS A 109 12.12 26.49 -0.47
CA LYS A 109 10.80 26.42 0.15
C LYS A 109 9.88 27.53 -0.38
N LYS A 110 10.39 28.76 -0.51
CA LYS A 110 9.66 29.90 -1.07
C LYS A 110 9.28 29.67 -2.53
N ALA A 111 10.19 29.13 -3.34
CA ALA A 111 9.89 28.78 -4.72
C ALA A 111 8.79 27.71 -4.82
N ALA A 112 8.78 26.73 -3.90
CA ALA A 112 7.73 25.71 -3.82
C ALA A 112 6.34 26.28 -3.47
N GLU A 113 6.24 27.45 -2.83
CA GLU A 113 4.96 28.14 -2.61
C GLU A 113 4.32 28.63 -3.92
N ASN A 114 5.10 28.83 -4.99
CA ASN A 114 4.58 29.12 -6.33
C ASN A 114 4.02 27.86 -7.04
N GLY A 115 3.97 26.72 -6.33
CA GLY A 115 3.24 25.50 -6.64
C GLY A 115 3.57 24.93 -8.02
N LYS A 116 2.70 25.20 -9.00
CA LYS A 116 2.71 24.51 -10.29
C LYS A 116 3.94 24.84 -11.14
N SER A 117 4.43 26.08 -11.13
CA SER A 117 5.52 26.51 -12.02
C SER A 117 6.87 25.95 -11.58
N PHE A 118 7.14 25.98 -10.27
CA PHE A 118 8.34 25.37 -9.69
C PHE A 118 8.29 23.85 -9.83
N TYR A 119 7.15 23.21 -9.53
CA TYR A 119 6.98 21.77 -9.74
C TYR A 119 7.26 21.35 -11.20
N ASN A 120 6.78 22.11 -12.18
CA ASN A 120 7.04 21.80 -13.59
C ASN A 120 8.53 21.92 -13.96
N ALA A 121 9.26 22.87 -13.35
CA ALA A 121 10.71 22.97 -13.52
C ALA A 121 11.43 21.73 -12.97
N GLN A 122 11.03 21.28 -11.78
CA GLN A 122 11.54 20.03 -11.18
C GLN A 122 11.25 18.82 -12.08
N VAL A 123 10.01 18.65 -12.55
CA VAL A 123 9.63 17.54 -13.45
C VAL A 123 10.42 17.57 -14.76
N LYS A 124 10.70 18.76 -15.30
CA LYS A 124 11.51 18.91 -16.51
C LYS A 124 12.94 18.43 -16.27
N VAL A 125 13.56 18.78 -15.15
CA VAL A 125 14.91 18.28 -14.81
C VAL A 125 14.92 16.76 -14.66
N VAL A 126 13.97 16.18 -13.92
CA VAL A 126 13.91 14.72 -13.76
C VAL A 126 13.83 14.03 -15.12
N ARG A 127 13.03 14.58 -16.02
CA ARG A 127 12.85 14.03 -17.36
C ARG A 127 14.11 14.14 -18.22
N ASP A 128 14.67 15.33 -18.30
CA ASP A 128 15.74 15.63 -19.24
C ASP A 128 17.04 14.94 -18.80
N MET A 129 17.33 14.98 -17.49
CA MET A 129 18.60 14.48 -16.96
C MET A 129 18.60 12.99 -16.66
N TYR A 130 17.47 12.38 -16.26
CA TYR A 130 17.47 11.00 -15.75
C TYR A 130 16.53 10.08 -16.53
N GLU A 131 15.29 10.51 -16.73
CA GLU A 131 14.28 9.65 -17.34
C GLU A 131 14.54 9.39 -18.83
N THR A 132 14.74 10.44 -19.62
CA THR A 132 14.97 10.33 -21.06
C THR A 132 16.13 9.38 -21.37
N PRO A 133 17.31 9.52 -20.75
CA PRO A 133 18.40 8.57 -20.96
C PRO A 133 18.09 7.16 -20.43
N ALA A 134 17.46 7.01 -19.26
CA ALA A 134 17.08 5.69 -18.75
C ALA A 134 16.08 4.96 -19.66
N ILE A 135 15.10 5.68 -20.21
CA ILE A 135 14.12 5.15 -21.17
C ILE A 135 14.76 4.85 -22.52
N ALA A 136 15.77 5.62 -22.95
CA ALA A 136 16.56 5.31 -24.13
C ALA A 136 17.31 3.97 -23.96
N ALA A 137 17.97 3.76 -22.80
CA ALA A 137 18.61 2.49 -22.47
C ALA A 137 17.59 1.34 -22.39
N ALA A 138 16.43 1.55 -21.76
CA ALA A 138 15.36 0.57 -21.68
C ALA A 138 14.84 0.15 -23.07
N LYS A 139 14.75 1.10 -24.02
CA LYS A 139 14.37 0.81 -25.42
C LYS A 139 15.41 -0.06 -26.13
N GLN A 140 16.70 0.21 -25.95
CA GLN A 140 17.78 -0.60 -26.54
C GLN A 140 17.72 -2.07 -26.06
N LEU A 141 17.43 -2.27 -24.77
CA LEU A 141 17.23 -3.59 -24.17
C LEU A 141 15.87 -4.22 -24.51
N LYS A 142 14.97 -3.49 -25.17
CA LYS A 142 13.58 -3.89 -25.46
C LYS A 142 12.75 -4.23 -24.21
N ILE A 143 13.04 -3.54 -23.10
CA ILE A 143 12.28 -3.63 -21.84
C ILE A 143 10.80 -3.32 -22.08
N LYS A 144 9.91 -4.18 -21.60
CA LYS A 144 8.45 -4.04 -21.77
C LYS A 144 7.72 -3.71 -20.48
N LEU A 145 8.21 -4.17 -19.33
CA LEU A 145 7.56 -3.97 -18.06
C LEU A 145 7.70 -2.52 -17.58
N PRO A 146 6.58 -1.88 -17.20
CA PRO A 146 6.60 -0.57 -16.57
C PRO A 146 7.47 -0.52 -15.31
N LEU A 147 7.46 -1.58 -14.47
CA LEU A 147 8.28 -1.65 -13.27
C LEU A 147 9.77 -1.58 -13.57
N THR A 148 10.24 -2.34 -14.57
CA THR A 148 11.66 -2.33 -14.97
C THR A 148 12.07 -0.93 -15.44
N ARG A 149 11.24 -0.27 -16.26
CA ARG A 149 11.50 1.11 -16.72
C ARG A 149 11.55 2.09 -15.56
N ALA A 150 10.61 2.04 -14.63
CA ALA A 150 10.61 2.89 -13.44
C ALA A 150 11.87 2.68 -12.60
N THR A 151 12.26 1.42 -12.38
CA THR A 151 13.48 1.06 -11.66
C THR A 151 14.71 1.67 -12.33
N MET A 152 14.79 1.59 -13.66
CA MET A 152 15.87 2.21 -14.42
C MET A 152 15.91 3.73 -14.24
N VAL A 153 14.77 4.43 -14.26
CA VAL A 153 14.74 5.88 -13.98
C VAL A 153 15.23 6.17 -12.57
N MET A 154 14.79 5.41 -11.57
CA MET A 154 15.22 5.58 -10.18
C MET A 154 16.72 5.39 -10.01
N VAL A 155 17.29 4.35 -10.64
CA VAL A 155 18.74 4.12 -10.63
C VAL A 155 19.48 5.23 -11.36
N ALA A 156 18.98 5.74 -12.49
CA ALA A 156 19.61 6.89 -13.15
C ALA A 156 19.64 8.13 -12.25
N MET A 157 18.62 8.34 -11.42
CA MET A 157 18.58 9.46 -10.48
C MET A 157 19.56 9.29 -9.33
N SER A 158 19.63 8.10 -8.72
CA SER A 158 20.49 7.84 -7.56
C SER A 158 21.96 7.67 -7.93
N ASN A 159 22.22 7.06 -9.09
CA ASN A 159 23.54 6.62 -9.50
C ASN A 159 24.11 7.43 -10.67
N GLY A 160 23.32 8.31 -11.26
CA GLY A 160 23.69 9.08 -12.44
C GLY A 160 23.54 8.30 -13.75
N VAL A 161 23.69 9.05 -14.83
CA VAL A 161 23.66 8.56 -16.21
C VAL A 161 25.09 8.52 -16.72
N GLY A 162 25.47 7.43 -17.40
CA GLY A 162 26.82 7.21 -17.90
C GLY A 162 27.09 5.74 -18.15
N GLU A 163 28.34 5.40 -18.48
CA GLU A 163 28.81 4.05 -18.78
C GLU A 163 29.91 3.57 -17.82
N ASP A 164 30.28 4.39 -16.84
CA ASP A 164 31.39 4.18 -15.91
C ASP A 164 30.95 4.17 -14.43
N GLY A 165 31.87 3.77 -13.56
CA GLY A 165 31.66 3.72 -12.12
C GLY A 165 30.39 2.95 -11.76
N SER A 166 29.51 3.59 -10.99
CA SER A 166 28.24 3.05 -10.54
C SER A 166 27.03 3.53 -11.35
N THR A 167 27.23 4.18 -12.52
CA THR A 167 26.14 4.75 -13.32
C THR A 167 25.22 3.67 -13.92
N ILE A 168 24.04 4.08 -14.39
CA ILE A 168 23.06 3.12 -14.93
C ILE A 168 23.61 2.27 -16.09
N GLY A 169 24.40 2.83 -17.02
CA GLY A 169 24.97 2.06 -18.14
C GLY A 169 25.99 1.02 -17.66
N ALA A 170 26.84 1.39 -16.70
CA ALA A 170 27.76 0.46 -16.05
C ALA A 170 27.01 -0.67 -15.32
N ILE A 171 25.92 -0.37 -14.60
CA ILE A 171 25.09 -1.38 -13.93
C ILE A 171 24.43 -2.30 -14.96
N ILE A 172 23.86 -1.78 -16.05
CA ILE A 172 23.29 -2.59 -17.14
C ILE A 172 24.33 -3.53 -17.71
N LYS A 173 25.53 -3.03 -18.03
CA LYS A 173 26.63 -3.81 -18.58
C LYS A 173 27.02 -4.97 -17.66
N ASN A 174 27.22 -4.69 -16.37
CA ASN A 174 27.57 -5.72 -15.39
C ASN A 174 26.41 -6.70 -15.12
N THR A 175 25.17 -6.23 -15.18
CA THR A 175 23.98 -7.09 -15.07
C THR A 175 23.92 -8.09 -16.22
N ASN A 176 24.14 -7.62 -17.45
CA ASN A 176 24.13 -8.46 -18.64
C ASN A 176 25.25 -9.51 -18.61
N ALA A 177 26.43 -9.15 -18.10
CA ALA A 177 27.56 -10.07 -18.00
C ALA A 177 27.32 -11.25 -17.04
N LYS A 178 26.35 -11.14 -16.13
CA LYS A 178 26.00 -12.22 -15.17
C LYS A 178 25.13 -13.33 -15.79
N PHE A 179 24.58 -13.13 -16.98
CA PHE A 179 23.76 -14.14 -17.65
C PHE A 179 24.60 -14.95 -18.64
N THR A 180 24.95 -16.18 -18.26
CA THR A 180 25.72 -17.13 -19.07
C THR A 180 24.84 -18.16 -19.80
N GLY A 181 23.52 -18.01 -19.73
CA GLY A 181 22.55 -18.96 -20.25
C GLY A 181 21.15 -18.37 -20.33
N ASP A 182 20.24 -19.09 -21.01
CA ASP A 182 18.82 -18.74 -21.05
C ASP A 182 18.20 -18.89 -19.66
N VAL A 183 17.36 -17.92 -19.28
CA VAL A 183 16.68 -17.89 -17.99
C VAL A 183 15.19 -17.70 -18.21
N LYS A 184 14.40 -18.64 -17.71
CA LYS A 184 12.92 -18.56 -17.72
C LYS A 184 12.43 -17.92 -16.43
N GLY A 185 11.31 -17.22 -16.50
CA GLY A 185 10.69 -16.58 -15.35
C GLY A 185 9.20 -16.35 -15.55
N SER A 186 8.60 -15.53 -14.67
CA SER A 186 7.16 -15.36 -14.56
C SER A 186 6.59 -14.16 -15.31
N SER A 187 7.44 -13.36 -15.98
CA SER A 187 7.00 -12.07 -16.50
C SER A 187 6.17 -12.15 -17.78
N GLY A 188 6.33 -13.24 -18.54
CA GLY A 188 5.80 -13.36 -19.90
C GLY A 188 6.57 -12.53 -20.94
N TYR A 189 7.65 -11.85 -20.54
CA TYR A 189 8.51 -11.05 -21.40
C TYR A 189 9.96 -11.55 -21.33
N THR A 190 10.64 -11.53 -22.47
CA THR A 190 12.02 -12.01 -22.58
C THR A 190 12.88 -10.94 -23.23
N LEU A 191 14.02 -10.66 -22.62
CA LEU A 191 15.09 -9.82 -23.13
C LEU A 191 16.12 -10.68 -23.89
N LYS A 192 16.77 -10.08 -24.89
CA LYS A 192 17.94 -10.67 -25.53
C LYS A 192 19.19 -10.10 -24.86
N VAL A 193 19.89 -10.93 -24.09
CA VAL A 193 21.12 -10.57 -23.39
C VAL A 193 22.26 -11.38 -24.02
N GLY A 194 23.07 -10.74 -24.87
CA GLY A 194 24.04 -11.46 -25.70
C GLY A 194 23.36 -12.46 -26.64
N SER A 195 23.74 -13.74 -26.56
CA SER A 195 23.08 -14.86 -27.26
C SER A 195 21.89 -15.45 -26.49
N HIS A 196 21.64 -14.99 -25.26
CA HIS A 196 20.69 -15.61 -24.34
C HIS A 196 19.32 -14.92 -24.32
N ARG A 197 18.31 -15.71 -23.97
CA ARG A 197 16.93 -15.31 -23.72
C ARG A 197 16.69 -15.29 -22.21
N VAL A 198 16.53 -14.10 -21.64
CA VAL A 198 16.39 -13.90 -20.19
C VAL A 198 15.02 -13.31 -19.89
N ASP A 199 14.26 -13.91 -18.99
CA ASP A 199 13.01 -13.33 -18.49
C ASP A 199 13.25 -11.95 -17.88
N GLU A 200 12.38 -10.99 -18.19
CA GLU A 200 12.59 -9.59 -17.81
C GLU A 200 12.61 -9.37 -16.28
N ILE A 201 11.87 -10.18 -15.50
CA ILE A 201 11.89 -10.07 -14.04
C ILE A 201 13.14 -10.70 -13.43
N GLU A 202 13.63 -11.79 -14.00
CA GLU A 202 14.91 -12.35 -13.57
C GLU A 202 16.06 -11.37 -13.91
N TRP A 203 15.98 -10.69 -15.06
CA TRP A 203 16.89 -9.59 -15.37
C TRP A 203 16.80 -8.45 -14.35
N LEU A 204 15.59 -8.00 -14.00
CA LEU A 204 15.38 -6.92 -13.03
C LEU A 204 15.91 -7.27 -11.63
N LYS A 205 15.74 -8.51 -11.17
CA LYS A 205 16.31 -8.98 -9.89
C LYS A 205 17.84 -8.92 -9.90
N THR A 206 18.47 -9.40 -10.98
CA THR A 206 19.92 -9.33 -11.16
C THR A 206 20.41 -7.90 -11.31
N PHE A 207 19.62 -7.03 -11.95
CA PHE A 207 19.90 -5.60 -12.08
C PHE A 207 19.99 -4.91 -10.71
N LEU A 208 19.00 -5.14 -9.86
CA LEU A 208 19.00 -4.60 -8.49
C LEU A 208 20.16 -5.15 -7.65
N SER A 209 20.46 -6.46 -7.75
CA SER A 209 21.63 -7.05 -7.07
C SER A 209 22.95 -6.43 -7.53
N THR A 210 23.11 -6.26 -8.84
CA THR A 210 24.32 -5.67 -9.42
C THR A 210 24.50 -4.22 -8.99
N ARG A 211 23.40 -3.46 -8.94
CA ARG A 211 23.41 -2.10 -8.41
C ARG A 211 23.89 -2.07 -6.96
N ASP A 212 23.40 -2.95 -6.11
CA ASP A 212 23.79 -3.03 -4.69
C ASP A 212 25.28 -3.37 -4.53
N GLU A 213 25.81 -4.26 -5.37
CA GLU A 213 27.23 -4.62 -5.40
C GLU A 213 28.13 -3.45 -5.87
N MET A 214 27.67 -2.67 -6.85
CA MET A 214 28.41 -1.55 -7.43
C MET A 214 28.29 -0.24 -6.63
N SER A 215 27.39 -0.18 -5.65
CA SER A 215 27.20 0.99 -4.78
C SER A 215 27.05 0.58 -3.32
N PRO A 216 28.07 -0.12 -2.76
CA PRO A 216 28.02 -0.60 -1.39
C PRO A 216 27.93 0.58 -0.42
N GLY A 217 27.01 0.52 0.54
CA GLY A 217 26.78 1.57 1.53
C GLY A 217 25.65 2.55 1.18
N TRP A 218 25.14 2.51 -0.05
CA TRP A 218 23.95 3.26 -0.43
C TRP A 218 22.76 2.30 -0.50
N VAL A 219 22.15 1.99 0.64
CA VAL A 219 20.88 1.23 0.68
C VAL A 219 19.76 2.24 0.55
N GLY A 220 19.30 2.48 -0.68
CA GLY A 220 18.10 3.25 -0.91
C GLY A 220 16.91 2.49 -0.33
N GLY A 221 15.92 3.21 0.19
CA GLY A 221 14.67 2.57 0.61
C GLY A 221 13.87 1.99 -0.57
N TYR A 222 14.22 2.34 -1.82
CA TYR A 222 13.45 1.90 -2.98
C TYR A 222 13.76 0.49 -3.45
N GLU A 223 14.97 -0.01 -3.27
CA GLU A 223 15.34 -1.34 -3.74
C GLU A 223 14.48 -2.40 -3.03
N GLU A 224 14.29 -2.24 -1.72
CA GLU A 224 13.40 -3.09 -0.93
C GLU A 224 11.94 -2.97 -1.41
N VAL A 225 11.49 -1.73 -1.66
CA VAL A 225 10.16 -1.46 -2.24
C VAL A 225 9.97 -2.19 -3.57
N ILE A 226 10.94 -2.11 -4.48
CA ILE A 226 10.87 -2.73 -5.81
C ILE A 226 10.90 -4.26 -5.67
N ARG A 227 11.76 -4.80 -4.79
CA ARG A 227 11.78 -6.24 -4.47
C ARG A 227 10.42 -6.71 -3.91
N ASN A 228 9.78 -5.91 -3.06
CA ASN A 228 8.44 -6.19 -2.55
C ASN A 228 7.37 -6.18 -3.67
N ILE A 229 7.45 -5.26 -4.64
CA ILE A 229 6.57 -5.28 -5.83
C ILE A 229 6.80 -6.56 -6.63
N ILE A 230 8.07 -6.96 -6.76
CA ILE A 230 8.45 -8.15 -7.50
C ILE A 230 7.85 -9.39 -6.84
N GLU A 231 8.05 -9.56 -5.53
CA GLU A 231 7.47 -10.66 -4.76
C GLU A 231 5.94 -10.71 -4.84
N ALA A 232 5.28 -9.55 -4.96
CA ALA A 232 3.83 -9.45 -5.12
C ALA A 232 3.34 -9.74 -6.55
N GLY A 233 4.23 -9.96 -7.53
CA GLY A 233 3.87 -10.27 -8.91
C GLY A 233 3.24 -9.10 -9.69
N SER A 234 3.41 -7.86 -9.22
CA SER A 234 2.69 -6.67 -9.72
C SER A 234 3.54 -5.82 -10.67
N TYR A 235 3.93 -6.39 -11.82
CA TYR A 235 4.95 -5.80 -12.71
C TYR A 235 4.41 -4.92 -13.84
N THR A 236 3.15 -5.13 -14.22
CA THR A 236 2.42 -4.26 -15.12
C THR A 236 1.74 -3.20 -14.27
N PHE A 237 2.18 -1.95 -14.38
CA PHE A 237 1.46 -0.84 -13.77
C PHE A 237 0.09 -0.75 -14.46
N GLY A 238 -0.92 -1.42 -13.89
CA GLY A 238 -2.32 -1.09 -14.16
C GLY A 238 -2.64 0.27 -13.54
N ASP A 239 -3.91 0.53 -13.22
CA ASP A 239 -4.31 1.80 -12.60
C ASP A 239 -3.78 1.99 -11.17
N LYS A 240 -3.04 1.00 -10.61
CA LYS A 240 -2.57 1.00 -9.23
C LYS A 240 -1.31 0.16 -9.02
N LEU A 241 -0.36 0.71 -8.27
CA LEU A 241 0.83 0.01 -7.76
C LEU A 241 0.79 -0.04 -6.22
N THR A 242 1.16 -1.18 -5.62
CA THR A 242 1.18 -1.33 -4.15
C THR A 242 2.43 -2.09 -3.67
N PHE A 243 3.19 -1.55 -2.72
CA PHE A 243 4.45 -2.13 -2.22
C PHE A 243 4.77 -1.82 -0.76
N LYS A 244 5.43 -2.72 0.00
CA LYS A 244 5.84 -2.46 1.38
C LYS A 244 7.00 -1.45 1.41
N GLY A 245 6.86 -0.35 2.15
CA GLY A 245 7.83 0.70 2.39
C GLY A 245 8.94 0.30 3.35
N TYR A 246 10.02 1.07 3.29
CA TYR A 246 11.28 0.88 4.00
C TYR A 246 11.14 1.03 5.53
N ASN A 247 11.93 0.27 6.31
CA ASN A 247 12.05 0.31 7.78
C ASN A 247 10.86 -0.14 8.64
N GLY A 248 9.83 -0.78 8.09
CA GLY A 248 8.78 -1.40 8.90
C GLY A 248 7.83 -0.44 9.65
N GLN A 249 8.15 0.86 9.73
CA GLN A 249 7.21 1.91 10.13
C GLN A 249 6.12 2.02 9.07
N GLN A 250 4.88 1.82 9.49
CA GLN A 250 3.73 2.09 8.63
C GLN A 250 3.52 3.60 8.54
N PRO A 251 3.33 4.19 7.34
CA PRO A 251 2.69 5.49 7.29
C PRO A 251 1.33 5.30 7.98
N ALA A 252 1.04 6.15 8.96
CA ALA A 252 -0.05 5.98 9.91
C ALA A 252 -1.44 5.76 9.28
N ASN A 253 -1.63 5.91 7.96
CA ASN A 253 -2.96 5.89 7.34
C ASN A 253 -3.07 5.26 5.92
N ALA A 254 -2.08 4.56 5.35
CA ALA A 254 -2.19 4.08 3.95
C ALA A 254 -2.64 2.61 3.83
N ILE A 255 -3.95 2.38 3.72
CA ILE A 255 -4.53 1.05 3.50
C ILE A 255 -4.56 0.68 2.01
N ASN A 256 -3.97 -0.47 1.67
CA ASN A 256 -4.03 -1.06 0.33
C ASN A 256 -5.43 -1.58 -0.06
N TYR A 257 -6.16 -0.81 -0.85
CA TYR A 257 -7.44 -1.22 -1.43
C TYR A 257 -7.34 -1.91 -2.82
N THR A 258 -6.94 -3.19 -2.91
CA THR A 258 -7.33 -3.96 -4.12
C THR A 258 -8.85 -4.05 -4.22
N CYS A 259 -9.40 -4.41 -5.38
CA CYS A 259 -10.83 -4.65 -5.50
C CYS A 259 -11.34 -5.64 -4.44
N ALA A 260 -10.62 -6.75 -4.30
CA ALA A 260 -10.90 -7.77 -3.31
C ALA A 260 -10.83 -7.25 -1.87
N PHE A 261 -9.85 -6.39 -1.58
CA PHE A 261 -9.76 -5.73 -0.29
C PHE A 261 -11.00 -4.86 -0.07
N ARG A 262 -11.33 -3.92 -0.97
CA ARG A 262 -12.51 -3.04 -0.83
C ARG A 262 -13.77 -3.83 -0.57
N ILE A 263 -14.00 -4.85 -1.39
CA ILE A 263 -15.16 -5.72 -1.28
C ILE A 263 -15.18 -6.42 0.08
N THR A 264 -14.05 -6.93 0.56
CA THR A 264 -13.97 -7.58 1.88
C THR A 264 -14.42 -6.63 3.00
N TYR A 265 -13.93 -5.39 3.03
CA TYR A 265 -14.29 -4.43 4.08
C TYR A 265 -15.72 -3.90 3.93
N GLN A 266 -16.22 -3.76 2.71
CA GLN A 266 -17.61 -3.40 2.46
C GLN A 266 -18.57 -4.53 2.86
N LEU A 267 -18.18 -5.80 2.67
CA LEU A 267 -18.91 -6.95 3.20
C LEU A 267 -18.90 -6.93 4.73
N ILE A 268 -17.72 -6.77 5.36
CA ILE A 268 -17.57 -6.65 6.82
C ILE A 268 -18.48 -5.55 7.36
N SER A 269 -18.37 -4.35 6.80
CA SER A 269 -19.22 -3.22 7.15
C SER A 269 -20.70 -3.56 6.97
N TYR A 270 -21.12 -4.04 5.80
CA TYR A 270 -22.52 -4.31 5.52
C TYR A 270 -23.15 -5.32 6.49
N PHE A 271 -22.46 -6.42 6.80
CA PHE A 271 -23.01 -7.44 7.70
C PHE A 271 -22.96 -7.02 9.18
N ASN A 272 -22.16 -6.02 9.52
CA ASN A 272 -22.08 -5.50 10.87
C ASN A 272 -23.01 -4.30 11.09
N THR A 273 -23.09 -3.38 10.14
CA THR A 273 -23.78 -2.09 10.31
C THR A 273 -24.96 -1.91 9.38
N LYS A 274 -25.15 -2.79 8.38
CA LYS A 274 -26.08 -2.63 7.26
C LYS A 274 -25.72 -1.49 6.30
N GLU A 275 -24.51 -0.93 6.45
CA GLU A 275 -23.97 0.13 5.60
C GLU A 275 -22.67 -0.34 4.93
N LEU A 276 -22.41 0.08 3.68
CA LEU A 276 -21.17 -0.27 2.98
C LEU A 276 -19.94 0.46 3.54
N ARG A 277 -20.14 1.62 4.20
CA ARG A 277 -19.11 2.41 4.91
C ARG A 277 -19.62 2.85 6.28
N GLY A 278 -20.01 1.89 7.10
CA GLY A 278 -20.51 2.13 8.45
C GLY A 278 -19.41 2.50 9.44
N ALA A 279 -18.69 3.60 9.19
CA ALA A 279 -17.69 4.11 10.11
C ALA A 279 -18.32 4.73 11.37
N ALA A 280 -19.51 5.31 11.23
CA ALA A 280 -20.21 6.11 12.25
C ALA A 280 -21.15 5.34 13.19
N PRO A 281 -21.84 4.24 12.77
CA PRO A 281 -22.78 3.55 13.63
C PRO A 281 -22.17 3.17 14.99
N CYS A 282 -22.89 3.49 16.06
CA CYS A 282 -22.52 3.18 17.43
C CYS A 282 -23.80 2.95 18.25
N GLY A 283 -23.81 1.95 19.12
CA GLY A 283 -24.96 1.68 19.98
C GLY A 283 -24.66 0.65 21.06
N LEU A 284 -25.47 0.66 22.11
CA LEU A 284 -25.40 -0.31 23.19
C LEU A 284 -25.81 -1.69 22.66
N THR A 285 -25.09 -2.74 23.08
CA THR A 285 -25.40 -4.12 22.69
C THR A 285 -26.15 -4.85 23.80
N ASN A 286 -27.09 -5.72 23.40
CA ASN A 286 -27.76 -6.64 24.33
C ASN A 286 -26.93 -7.90 24.63
N SER A 287 -25.74 -8.03 24.03
CA SER A 287 -24.86 -9.20 24.15
C SER A 287 -23.88 -9.09 25.33
N GLY A 288 -24.04 -8.10 26.21
CA GLY A 288 -23.10 -7.84 27.31
C GLY A 288 -21.71 -7.46 26.83
N ALA A 289 -21.60 -6.75 25.69
CA ALA A 289 -20.32 -6.29 25.14
C ALA A 289 -20.12 -4.77 25.30
N GLY A 290 -20.99 -4.11 26.08
CA GLY A 290 -21.09 -2.66 26.17
C GLY A 290 -21.53 -2.03 24.85
N TYR A 291 -21.00 -0.85 24.52
CA TYR A 291 -21.16 -0.24 23.20
C TYR A 291 -20.44 -1.05 22.12
N ALA A 292 -21.05 -1.14 20.94
CA ALA A 292 -20.43 -1.59 19.69
C ALA A 292 -20.49 -0.48 18.63
N ALA A 293 -19.38 -0.26 17.93
CA ALA A 293 -19.27 0.84 16.96
C ALA A 293 -18.46 0.48 15.70
N GLY A 294 -18.68 1.24 14.62
CA GLY A 294 -17.87 1.20 13.41
C GLY A 294 -18.01 -0.06 12.54
N ILE A 295 -17.14 -0.16 11.54
CA ILE A 295 -17.26 -1.11 10.40
C ILE A 295 -17.28 -2.58 10.82
N ALA A 296 -16.77 -2.90 12.02
CA ALA A 296 -16.63 -4.26 12.51
C ALA A 296 -17.26 -4.47 13.89
N LYS A 297 -18.19 -3.58 14.31
CA LYS A 297 -18.77 -3.60 15.67
C LYS A 297 -17.70 -3.70 16.76
N PHE A 298 -16.74 -2.79 16.74
CA PHE A 298 -15.74 -2.68 17.80
C PHE A 298 -16.43 -2.45 19.14
N THR A 299 -16.17 -3.34 20.09
CA THR A 299 -16.81 -3.36 21.40
C THR A 299 -15.95 -2.71 22.46
N THR A 300 -16.61 -2.09 23.44
CA THR A 300 -15.96 -1.42 24.57
C THR A 300 -15.46 -2.42 25.62
N ARG A 301 -16.24 -3.45 25.96
CA ARG A 301 -15.82 -4.51 26.90
C ARG A 301 -14.54 -5.24 26.43
N TYR A 302 -14.56 -5.78 25.21
CA TYR A 302 -13.46 -6.59 24.68
C TYR A 302 -12.28 -5.77 24.14
N GLY A 303 -12.25 -4.46 24.39
CA GLY A 303 -11.11 -3.58 24.08
C GLY A 303 -10.88 -3.26 22.60
N SER A 304 -11.64 -3.84 21.67
CA SER A 304 -11.47 -3.54 20.25
C SER A 304 -11.81 -2.08 19.89
N ALA A 305 -12.76 -1.44 20.60
CA ALA A 305 -13.02 -0.01 20.45
C ALA A 305 -11.87 0.86 21.01
N LEU A 306 -11.30 0.46 22.15
CA LEU A 306 -10.12 1.13 22.72
C LEU A 306 -8.91 1.02 21.77
N ALA A 307 -8.74 -0.10 21.08
CA ALA A 307 -7.69 -0.27 20.07
C ALA A 307 -7.85 0.72 18.90
N VAL A 308 -9.07 0.95 18.41
CA VAL A 308 -9.36 1.96 17.39
C VAL A 308 -9.02 3.36 17.89
N ILE A 309 -9.45 3.71 19.10
CA ILE A 309 -9.20 5.05 19.65
C ILE A 309 -7.71 5.31 19.86
N ASN A 310 -6.97 4.34 20.41
CA ASN A 310 -5.52 4.46 20.61
C ASN A 310 -4.76 4.59 19.29
N GLU A 311 -5.14 3.82 18.27
CA GLU A 311 -4.55 3.95 16.92
C GLU A 311 -4.88 5.32 16.31
N TYR A 312 -6.12 5.82 16.50
CA TYR A 312 -6.54 7.11 15.96
C TYR A 312 -5.85 8.28 16.65
N ALA A 313 -5.61 8.19 17.97
CA ALA A 313 -4.94 9.22 18.75
C ALA A 313 -3.51 9.52 18.26
N ASN A 314 -2.88 8.59 17.53
CA ASN A 314 -1.57 8.78 16.90
C ASN A 314 -1.64 9.50 15.54
N SER A 315 -2.85 9.82 15.04
CA SER A 315 -3.07 10.50 13.77
C SER A 315 -3.03 12.02 13.95
N THR A 316 -2.46 12.74 12.98
CA THR A 316 -2.49 14.23 12.95
C THR A 316 -3.90 14.82 12.82
N HIS A 317 -4.89 13.98 12.53
CA HIS A 317 -6.29 14.37 12.43
C HIS A 317 -7.08 14.19 13.72
N TYR A 318 -6.48 13.61 14.76
CA TYR A 318 -7.11 13.50 16.08
C TYR A 318 -7.21 14.88 16.72
N LYS A 319 -8.39 15.22 17.27
CA LYS A 319 -8.64 16.52 17.90
C LYS A 319 -9.09 16.39 19.36
N GLY A 320 -8.79 15.25 19.99
CA GLY A 320 -9.15 15.01 21.39
C GLY A 320 -10.61 14.55 21.59
N GLU A 321 -11.31 14.08 20.55
CA GLU A 321 -12.75 13.76 20.63
C GLU A 321 -13.08 12.69 21.67
N PHE A 322 -12.12 11.82 22.02
CA PHE A 322 -12.30 10.72 22.97
C PHE A 322 -11.67 10.97 24.35
N GLU A 323 -11.07 12.13 24.61
CA GLU A 323 -10.32 12.37 25.87
C GLU A 323 -11.18 12.20 27.12
N ALA A 324 -12.44 12.64 27.08
CA ALA A 324 -13.36 12.55 28.21
C ALA A 324 -13.74 11.10 28.59
N VAL A 325 -13.85 10.21 27.59
CA VAL A 325 -14.30 8.82 27.80
C VAL A 325 -13.15 7.82 27.95
N LEU A 326 -11.92 8.20 27.57
CA LEU A 326 -10.75 7.33 27.59
C LEU A 326 -10.44 6.71 28.98
N PRO A 327 -10.51 7.45 30.12
CA PRO A 327 -10.27 6.86 31.43
C PRO A 327 -11.29 5.77 31.81
N ALA A 328 -12.57 6.04 31.60
CA ALA A 328 -13.64 5.06 31.87
C ALA A 328 -13.53 3.86 30.93
N LEU A 329 -13.24 4.08 29.64
CA LEU A 329 -13.07 2.99 28.67
C LEU A 329 -11.91 2.05 29.05
N LYS A 330 -10.78 2.59 29.50
CA LYS A 330 -9.66 1.78 30.00
C LYS A 330 -10.07 0.93 31.21
N LYS A 331 -10.88 1.49 32.13
CA LYS A 331 -11.39 0.76 33.30
C LYS A 331 -12.35 -0.37 32.90
N VAL A 332 -13.26 -0.11 31.97
CA VAL A 332 -14.21 -1.10 31.42
C VAL A 332 -13.45 -2.27 30.80
N VAL A 333 -12.45 -2.01 29.96
CA VAL A 333 -11.61 -3.04 29.34
C VAL A 333 -10.80 -3.83 30.37
N ALA A 334 -10.17 -3.16 31.34
CA ALA A 334 -9.36 -3.82 32.36
C ALA A 334 -10.19 -4.72 33.29
N GLY A 335 -11.46 -4.36 33.52
CA GLY A 335 -12.39 -5.14 34.33
C GLY A 335 -13.18 -6.21 33.57
N ASP A 336 -12.99 -6.37 32.26
CA ASP A 336 -13.86 -7.16 31.38
C ASP A 336 -15.36 -6.90 31.64
N SER A 337 -15.69 -5.62 31.85
CA SER A 337 -17.03 -5.18 32.23
C SER A 337 -17.83 -4.78 31.00
N ASP A 338 -19.14 -5.02 31.02
CA ASP A 338 -20.06 -4.47 30.03
C ASP A 338 -20.71 -3.16 30.47
N SER A 339 -20.30 -2.62 31.63
CA SER A 339 -20.76 -1.33 32.13
C SER A 339 -20.42 -0.21 31.14
N VAL A 340 -21.35 0.75 31.05
CA VAL A 340 -21.19 1.99 30.28
C VAL A 340 -21.01 3.20 31.18
N ASP A 341 -20.84 3.00 32.49
CA ASP A 341 -20.67 4.09 33.45
C ASP A 341 -19.42 4.91 33.12
N GLY A 342 -19.60 6.23 32.95
CA GLY A 342 -18.53 7.15 32.55
C GLY A 342 -18.17 7.11 31.07
N LEU A 343 -18.94 6.39 30.23
CA LEU A 343 -18.85 6.43 28.77
C LEU A 343 -19.89 7.37 28.14
N ASP A 344 -20.45 8.30 28.91
CA ASP A 344 -21.37 9.33 28.43
C ASP A 344 -20.74 10.09 27.25
N GLY A 345 -21.48 10.17 26.14
CA GLY A 345 -20.99 10.81 24.90
C GLY A 345 -20.06 9.95 24.03
N PHE A 346 -19.77 8.68 24.38
CA PHE A 346 -18.91 7.81 23.58
C PHE A 346 -19.37 7.69 22.12
N CYS A 347 -20.67 7.44 21.89
CA CYS A 347 -21.19 7.30 20.52
C CYS A 347 -21.19 8.63 19.75
N ASP A 348 -21.36 9.76 20.43
CA ASP A 348 -21.29 11.08 19.78
C ASP A 348 -19.86 11.41 19.37
N ALA A 349 -18.87 11.10 20.23
CA ALA A 349 -17.45 11.21 19.90
C ALA A 349 -17.08 10.31 18.71
N TRP A 350 -17.58 9.06 18.71
CA TRP A 350 -17.35 8.12 17.61
C TRP A 350 -17.91 8.62 16.28
N LYS A 351 -19.17 9.05 16.29
CA LYS A 351 -19.84 9.62 15.13
C LYS A 351 -19.11 10.86 14.62
N LYS A 352 -18.74 11.78 15.51
CA LYS A 352 -17.97 12.99 15.17
C LYS A 352 -16.64 12.66 14.49
N ALA A 353 -15.87 11.71 15.03
CA ALA A 353 -14.62 11.27 14.42
C ALA A 353 -14.85 10.66 13.02
N ALA A 354 -15.91 9.85 12.87
CA ALA A 354 -16.26 9.25 11.59
C ALA A 354 -16.71 10.25 10.51
N GLU A 355 -17.44 11.30 10.89
CA GLU A 355 -17.94 12.32 9.96
C GLU A 355 -16.87 13.35 9.58
N THR A 356 -15.96 13.67 10.49
CA THR A 356 -14.99 14.76 10.29
C THR A 356 -13.62 14.29 9.80
N SER A 357 -13.38 12.97 9.76
CA SER A 357 -12.05 12.43 9.49
C SER A 357 -12.08 11.15 8.67
N ASN A 358 -11.67 11.24 7.41
CA ASN A 358 -11.44 10.05 6.59
C ASN A 358 -10.34 9.15 7.18
N SER A 359 -9.38 9.71 7.95
CA SER A 359 -8.37 8.89 8.63
C SER A 359 -8.98 8.04 9.74
N PHE A 360 -10.10 8.41 10.35
CA PHE A 360 -10.77 7.55 11.35
C PHE A 360 -11.33 6.26 10.74
N TYR A 361 -11.93 6.33 9.54
CA TYR A 361 -12.32 5.12 8.79
C TYR A 361 -11.10 4.24 8.47
N LEU A 362 -9.99 4.86 8.05
CA LEU A 362 -8.74 4.15 7.79
C LEU A 362 -8.19 3.50 9.07
N THR A 363 -8.26 4.17 10.20
CA THR A 363 -7.90 3.60 11.49
C THR A 363 -8.74 2.37 11.81
N GLN A 364 -10.06 2.43 11.64
CA GLN A 364 -10.95 1.28 11.84
C GLN A 364 -10.55 0.09 10.96
N VAL A 365 -10.31 0.34 9.68
CA VAL A 365 -9.84 -0.70 8.76
C VAL A 365 -8.50 -1.28 9.22
N ASN A 366 -7.54 -0.45 9.65
CA ASN A 366 -6.24 -0.92 10.18
C ASN A 366 -6.39 -1.81 11.40
N VAL A 367 -7.30 -1.47 12.32
CA VAL A 367 -7.58 -2.33 13.48
C VAL A 367 -8.17 -3.66 13.04
N VAL A 368 -9.12 -3.68 12.10
CA VAL A 368 -9.63 -4.95 11.55
C VAL A 368 -8.52 -5.77 10.94
N ARG A 369 -7.60 -5.13 10.21
CA ARG A 369 -6.46 -5.80 9.60
C ARG A 369 -5.56 -6.48 10.62
N ASN A 370 -5.21 -5.73 11.65
CA ASN A 370 -4.26 -6.17 12.66
C ASN A 370 -4.87 -7.24 13.57
N MET A 371 -6.10 -7.00 14.03
CA MET A 371 -6.75 -7.88 15.00
C MET A 371 -7.39 -9.11 14.37
N TYR A 372 -7.84 -9.06 13.10
CA TYR A 372 -8.66 -10.15 12.52
C TYR A 372 -8.13 -10.65 11.16
N GLU A 373 -7.84 -9.76 10.21
CA GLU A 373 -7.44 -10.17 8.84
C GLU A 373 -6.09 -10.90 8.83
N LYS A 374 -5.05 -10.32 9.43
CA LYS A 374 -3.70 -10.92 9.40
C LYS A 374 -3.68 -12.33 9.99
N PRO A 375 -4.29 -12.58 11.17
CA PRO A 375 -4.41 -13.95 11.69
C PRO A 375 -5.24 -14.87 10.78
N ALA A 376 -6.36 -14.40 10.23
CA ALA A 376 -7.17 -15.18 9.29
C ALA A 376 -6.39 -15.55 8.02
N LEU A 377 -5.57 -14.63 7.50
CA LEU A 377 -4.70 -14.87 6.34
C LEU A 377 -3.53 -15.80 6.67
N ALA A 378 -3.05 -15.83 7.92
CA ALA A 378 -2.07 -16.82 8.36
C ALA A 378 -2.66 -18.23 8.30
N ALA A 379 -3.90 -18.42 8.78
CA ALA A 379 -4.62 -19.68 8.63
C ALA A 379 -4.87 -20.03 7.14
N ALA A 380 -5.25 -19.05 6.33
CA ALA A 380 -5.41 -19.23 4.88
C ALA A 380 -4.11 -19.72 4.21
N LYS A 381 -2.95 -19.16 4.60
CA LYS A 381 -1.64 -19.56 4.10
C LYS A 381 -1.31 -21.00 4.46
N GLN A 382 -1.59 -21.44 5.69
CA GLN A 382 -1.38 -22.82 6.12
C GLN A 382 -2.21 -23.81 5.29
N LEU A 383 -3.45 -23.43 4.95
CA LEU A 383 -4.33 -24.21 4.09
C LEU A 383 -4.01 -24.08 2.59
N LYS A 384 -3.05 -23.23 2.21
CA LYS A 384 -2.72 -22.88 0.82
C LYS A 384 -3.89 -22.28 0.02
N ILE A 385 -4.80 -21.60 0.73
CA ILE A 385 -5.96 -20.91 0.14
C ILE A 385 -5.49 -19.78 -0.79
N LYS A 386 -6.00 -19.77 -2.02
CA LYS A 386 -5.62 -18.82 -3.06
C LYS A 386 -6.69 -17.79 -3.36
N PHE A 387 -7.97 -18.14 -3.31
CA PHE A 387 -9.03 -17.24 -3.73
C PHE A 387 -9.24 -16.11 -2.72
N PRO A 388 -9.28 -14.85 -3.18
CA PRO A 388 -9.67 -13.72 -2.36
C PRO A 388 -11.04 -13.87 -1.68
N LEU A 389 -12.01 -14.51 -2.33
CA LEU A 389 -13.32 -14.79 -1.74
C LEU A 389 -13.21 -15.65 -0.47
N THR A 390 -12.46 -16.75 -0.53
CA THR A 390 -12.23 -17.64 0.63
C THR A 390 -11.55 -16.89 1.76
N ARG A 391 -10.54 -16.08 1.45
CA ARG A 391 -9.84 -15.24 2.44
C ARG A 391 -10.78 -14.24 3.10
N ALA A 392 -11.67 -13.62 2.34
CA ALA A 392 -12.69 -12.70 2.84
C ALA A 392 -13.67 -13.40 3.80
N ALA A 393 -14.07 -14.65 3.50
CA ALA A 393 -14.93 -15.45 4.37
C ALA A 393 -14.25 -15.79 5.71
N LEU A 394 -12.95 -16.12 5.69
CA LEU A 394 -12.16 -16.35 6.90
C LEU A 394 -12.03 -15.07 7.73
N THR A 395 -11.72 -13.93 7.11
CA THR A 395 -11.63 -12.63 7.79
C THR A 395 -12.97 -12.23 8.40
N MET A 396 -14.08 -12.37 7.67
CA MET A 396 -15.42 -12.13 8.20
C MET A 396 -15.69 -12.97 9.44
N THR A 397 -15.35 -14.27 9.39
CA THR A 397 -15.55 -15.18 10.52
C THR A 397 -14.68 -14.79 11.71
N ALA A 398 -13.43 -14.37 11.49
CA ALA A 398 -12.59 -13.82 12.55
C ALA A 398 -13.20 -12.58 13.21
N VAL A 399 -13.79 -11.68 12.42
CA VAL A 399 -14.48 -10.49 12.94
C VAL A 399 -15.73 -10.86 13.74
N THR A 400 -16.57 -11.77 13.23
CA THR A 400 -17.86 -12.07 13.86
C THR A 400 -17.78 -13.08 15.01
N ASN A 401 -16.79 -13.96 15.00
CA ASN A 401 -16.69 -15.07 15.94
C ASN A 401 -15.38 -15.08 16.75
N GLY A 402 -14.44 -14.19 16.45
CA GLY A 402 -13.12 -14.18 17.08
C GLY A 402 -12.15 -15.22 16.51
N LEU A 403 -10.91 -15.18 17.02
CA LEU A 403 -9.77 -15.95 16.52
C LEU A 403 -9.38 -17.17 17.38
N GLY A 404 -10.03 -17.36 18.52
CA GLY A 404 -9.65 -18.35 19.54
C GLY A 404 -9.80 -19.81 19.11
N ASP A 405 -9.73 -20.71 20.08
CA ASP A 405 -9.83 -22.17 19.91
C ASP A 405 -11.04 -22.78 20.65
N ASP A 406 -11.99 -21.94 21.04
CA ASP A 406 -13.20 -22.28 21.80
C ASP A 406 -14.49 -21.85 21.08
N GLY A 407 -15.62 -22.40 21.53
CA GLY A 407 -16.94 -22.07 21.01
C GLY A 407 -17.05 -22.21 19.48
N ASN A 408 -17.27 -21.09 18.80
CA ASN A 408 -17.43 -21.02 17.35
C ASN A 408 -16.45 -20.07 16.65
N THR A 409 -15.28 -19.84 17.26
CA THR A 409 -14.20 -19.02 16.70
C THR A 409 -13.67 -19.57 15.37
N LEU A 410 -12.92 -18.74 14.63
CA LEU A 410 -12.34 -19.11 13.33
C LEU A 410 -11.54 -20.43 13.41
N GLY A 411 -10.70 -20.62 14.43
CA GLY A 411 -9.88 -21.81 14.60
C GLY A 411 -10.74 -23.08 14.73
N VAL A 412 -11.80 -23.03 15.53
CA VAL A 412 -12.72 -24.17 15.72
C VAL A 412 -13.52 -24.45 14.46
N VAL A 413 -14.03 -23.41 13.77
CA VAL A 413 -14.78 -23.59 12.52
C VAL A 413 -13.91 -24.24 11.45
N ILE A 414 -12.63 -23.83 11.29
CA ILE A 414 -11.69 -24.47 10.36
C ILE A 414 -11.47 -25.94 10.73
N LYS A 415 -11.23 -26.26 12.02
CA LYS A 415 -11.05 -27.64 12.49
C LYS A 415 -12.29 -28.50 12.21
N ALA A 416 -13.48 -27.99 12.50
CA ALA A 416 -14.75 -28.67 12.26
C ALA A 416 -15.04 -28.85 10.76
N THR A 417 -14.68 -27.86 9.93
CA THR A 417 -14.77 -27.94 8.47
C THR A 417 -13.89 -29.06 7.94
N ASN A 418 -12.62 -29.10 8.36
CA ASN A 418 -11.67 -30.13 7.92
C ASN A 418 -12.10 -31.53 8.37
N LYS A 419 -12.69 -31.67 9.57
CA LYS A 419 -13.25 -32.93 10.05
C LYS A 419 -14.51 -33.38 9.27
N SER A 420 -15.24 -32.44 8.70
CA SER A 420 -16.47 -32.73 7.94
C SER A 420 -16.19 -33.21 6.52
N ILE A 421 -14.96 -33.07 6.04
CA ILE A 421 -14.51 -33.57 4.73
C ILE A 421 -14.19 -35.06 4.85
N LYS A 422 -14.92 -35.90 4.10
CA LYS A 422 -14.85 -37.37 4.17
C LYS A 422 -14.33 -38.04 2.91
N GLY A 423 -13.63 -37.32 2.04
CA GLY A 423 -13.15 -37.83 0.77
C GLY A 423 -12.53 -36.75 -0.10
N ASP A 424 -11.90 -37.18 -1.20
CA ASP A 424 -11.51 -36.26 -2.26
C ASP A 424 -12.76 -35.59 -2.83
N ALA A 425 -12.67 -34.27 -3.01
CA ALA A 425 -13.73 -33.50 -3.63
C ALA A 425 -13.12 -32.74 -4.81
N LYS A 426 -13.36 -33.25 -6.02
CA LYS A 426 -12.99 -32.55 -7.25
C LYS A 426 -14.01 -31.44 -7.48
N GLY A 427 -13.52 -30.24 -7.76
CA GLY A 427 -14.33 -29.09 -8.14
C GLY A 427 -13.79 -28.46 -9.42
N THR A 428 -14.41 -27.36 -9.82
CA THR A 428 -14.18 -26.72 -11.12
C THR A 428 -13.10 -25.64 -11.06
N SER A 429 -12.53 -25.36 -9.89
CA SER A 429 -11.68 -24.18 -9.70
C SER A 429 -10.24 -24.39 -10.17
N GLY A 430 -9.80 -25.65 -10.32
CA GLY A 430 -8.41 -26.01 -10.58
C GLY A 430 -7.46 -25.76 -9.40
N ASN A 431 -7.98 -25.25 -8.27
CA ASN A 431 -7.24 -25.02 -7.04
C ASN A 431 -7.61 -26.06 -6.00
N SER A 432 -6.67 -26.97 -5.71
CA SER A 432 -6.86 -28.01 -4.71
C SER A 432 -6.09 -27.70 -3.43
N LEU A 433 -6.76 -27.95 -2.30
CA LEU A 433 -6.23 -27.94 -0.95
C LEU A 433 -5.91 -29.37 -0.52
N LYS A 434 -4.93 -29.53 0.37
CA LYS A 434 -4.61 -30.81 1.02
C LYS A 434 -5.17 -30.80 2.44
N ILE A 435 -6.18 -31.62 2.69
CA ILE A 435 -6.87 -31.73 3.98
C ILE A 435 -6.72 -33.16 4.50
N GLY A 436 -5.76 -33.37 5.41
CA GLY A 436 -5.38 -34.72 5.82
C GLY A 436 -4.89 -35.55 4.64
N LEU A 437 -5.56 -36.67 4.38
CA LEU A 437 -5.27 -37.56 3.24
C LEU A 437 -5.99 -37.12 1.95
N TYR A 438 -6.90 -36.15 2.03
CA TYR A 438 -7.78 -35.78 0.93
C TYR A 438 -7.28 -34.57 0.13
N THR A 439 -7.62 -34.57 -1.15
CA THR A 439 -7.46 -33.45 -2.07
C THR A 439 -8.83 -32.86 -2.37
N VAL A 440 -9.01 -31.59 -1.99
CA VAL A 440 -10.33 -30.93 -2.01
C VAL A 440 -10.22 -29.64 -2.79
N ASP A 441 -11.10 -29.43 -3.75
CA ASP A 441 -11.20 -28.14 -4.44
C ASP A 441 -11.53 -27.00 -3.46
N GLU A 442 -10.89 -25.85 -3.63
CA GLU A 442 -11.03 -24.73 -2.70
C GLU A 442 -12.48 -24.21 -2.60
N ILE A 443 -13.26 -24.28 -3.69
CA ILE A 443 -14.68 -23.88 -3.67
C ILE A 443 -15.50 -24.88 -2.86
N GLU A 444 -15.25 -26.18 -3.02
CA GLU A 444 -15.91 -27.21 -2.22
C GLU A 444 -15.56 -27.09 -0.74
N TRP A 445 -14.30 -26.80 -0.43
CA TRP A 445 -13.88 -26.48 0.94
C TRP A 445 -14.62 -25.26 1.49
N LEU A 446 -14.73 -24.17 0.72
CA LEU A 446 -15.46 -22.96 1.11
C LEU A 446 -16.96 -23.25 1.39
N LYS A 447 -17.62 -24.08 0.55
CA LYS A 447 -19.01 -24.49 0.79
C LYS A 447 -19.18 -25.22 2.13
N VAL A 448 -18.29 -26.18 2.42
CA VAL A 448 -18.29 -26.92 3.70
C VAL A 448 -17.98 -25.97 4.86
N PHE A 449 -17.07 -25.02 4.68
CA PHE A 449 -16.72 -24.01 5.68
C PHE A 449 -17.94 -23.16 6.06
N LEU A 450 -18.64 -22.61 5.06
CA LEU A 450 -19.83 -21.77 5.29
C LEU A 450 -20.96 -22.56 5.93
N ALA A 451 -21.19 -23.82 5.52
CA ALA A 451 -22.19 -24.70 6.13
C ALA A 451 -21.83 -25.09 7.58
N THR A 452 -20.56 -25.33 7.87
CA THR A 452 -20.07 -25.60 9.23
C THR A 452 -20.26 -24.39 10.12
N LYS A 453 -19.90 -23.20 9.62
CA LYS A 453 -20.14 -21.94 10.33
C LYS A 453 -21.61 -21.73 10.68
N ASP A 454 -22.52 -21.97 9.73
CA ASP A 454 -23.97 -21.84 9.97
C ASP A 454 -24.45 -22.79 11.07
N LYS A 455 -23.99 -24.05 11.08
CA LYS A 455 -24.35 -25.04 12.11
C LYS A 455 -23.83 -24.68 13.51
N MET A 456 -22.67 -24.02 13.57
CA MET A 456 -22.02 -23.64 14.84
C MET A 456 -22.46 -22.28 15.37
N SER A 457 -23.26 -21.53 14.61
CA SER A 457 -23.75 -20.23 15.04
C SER A 457 -25.11 -20.37 15.72
N ASN A 458 -25.21 -19.92 16.97
CA ASN A 458 -26.48 -19.76 17.68
C ASN A 458 -27.27 -18.52 17.24
N TYR A 459 -26.69 -17.69 16.37
CA TYR A 459 -27.32 -16.50 15.81
C TYR A 459 -27.71 -16.74 14.35
N ALA A 460 -28.70 -16.00 13.86
CA ALA A 460 -29.06 -15.93 12.45
C ALA A 460 -27.89 -15.33 11.61
N THR A 461 -26.84 -16.12 11.39
CA THR A 461 -25.71 -15.79 10.52
C THR A 461 -26.01 -16.03 9.04
N SER A 462 -27.24 -16.46 8.74
CA SER A 462 -27.66 -16.85 7.39
C SER A 462 -27.39 -15.77 6.34
N GLY A 463 -27.42 -14.48 6.72
CA GLY A 463 -27.16 -13.39 5.80
C GLY A 463 -25.73 -13.39 5.23
N ASN A 464 -24.70 -13.55 6.07
CA ASN A 464 -23.32 -13.44 5.60
C ASN A 464 -22.87 -14.70 4.84
N THR A 465 -23.17 -15.89 5.36
CA THR A 465 -22.82 -17.15 4.70
C THR A 465 -23.54 -17.33 3.36
N SER A 466 -24.80 -16.92 3.26
CA SER A 466 -25.55 -16.99 1.99
C SER A 466 -25.01 -16.01 0.95
N ALA A 467 -24.55 -14.82 1.36
CA ALA A 467 -23.88 -13.91 0.44
C ALA A 467 -22.57 -14.49 -0.11
N PHE A 468 -21.72 -15.08 0.74
CA PHE A 468 -20.49 -15.74 0.27
C PHE A 468 -20.78 -16.92 -0.66
N ARG A 469 -21.82 -17.72 -0.37
CA ARG A 469 -22.29 -18.79 -1.29
C ARG A 469 -22.70 -18.21 -2.63
N ASN A 470 -23.54 -17.17 -2.64
CA ASN A 470 -24.02 -16.55 -3.87
C ASN A 470 -22.87 -15.96 -4.72
N ILE A 471 -21.90 -15.29 -4.08
CA ILE A 471 -20.71 -14.76 -4.78
C ILE A 471 -19.88 -15.90 -5.39
N ALA A 472 -19.73 -17.02 -4.67
CA ALA A 472 -19.00 -18.19 -5.17
C ALA A 472 -19.73 -18.86 -6.35
N GLU A 473 -21.06 -19.00 -6.26
CA GLU A 473 -21.92 -19.56 -7.31
C GLU A 473 -21.89 -18.72 -8.60
N ASN A 474 -21.76 -17.40 -8.47
CA ASN A 474 -21.59 -16.48 -9.60
C ASN A 474 -20.18 -16.52 -10.23
N GLY A 475 -19.24 -17.29 -9.67
CA GLY A 475 -17.87 -17.41 -10.17
C GLY A 475 -16.96 -16.23 -9.80
N ASP A 476 -17.38 -15.33 -8.90
CA ASP A 476 -16.65 -14.11 -8.54
C ASP A 476 -15.56 -14.35 -7.47
N LEU A 477 -14.78 -15.42 -7.65
CA LEU A 477 -13.81 -15.94 -6.68
C LEU A 477 -12.63 -14.99 -6.41
N THR A 478 -12.27 -14.18 -7.42
CA THR A 478 -11.16 -13.22 -7.37
C THR A 478 -11.54 -11.91 -6.71
N LEU A 479 -12.84 -11.61 -6.56
CA LEU A 479 -13.35 -10.32 -6.13
C LEU A 479 -12.68 -9.15 -6.90
N SER A 480 -12.48 -9.31 -8.21
CA SER A 480 -11.71 -8.37 -9.04
C SER A 480 -12.57 -7.34 -9.80
N LYS A 481 -13.89 -7.39 -9.62
CA LYS A 481 -14.88 -6.50 -10.24
C LYS A 481 -16.03 -6.25 -9.25
N ASP A 482 -16.96 -5.38 -9.63
CA ASP A 482 -18.20 -5.17 -8.88
C ASP A 482 -18.90 -6.52 -8.64
N ILE A 483 -19.36 -6.74 -7.41
CA ILE A 483 -20.11 -7.95 -7.04
C ILE A 483 -21.54 -7.57 -6.68
N THR A 484 -22.48 -8.45 -7.00
CA THR A 484 -23.87 -8.33 -6.56
C THR A 484 -24.29 -9.60 -5.84
N PHE A 485 -24.93 -9.47 -4.69
CA PHE A 485 -25.39 -10.59 -3.90
C PHE A 485 -26.72 -10.29 -3.19
N LYS A 486 -27.35 -11.34 -2.65
CA LYS A 486 -28.54 -11.23 -1.81
C LYS A 486 -28.13 -10.96 -0.36
N GLY A 487 -28.44 -9.76 0.13
CA GLY A 487 -28.23 -9.34 1.51
C GLY A 487 -29.41 -9.67 2.42
N TYR A 488 -29.60 -8.87 3.47
CA TYR A 488 -30.73 -9.06 4.40
C TYR A 488 -32.09 -8.91 3.68
N ASN A 489 -33.05 -9.78 4.02
CA ASN A 489 -34.40 -9.82 3.45
C ASN A 489 -34.41 -9.96 1.91
N ASP A 490 -33.48 -10.76 1.37
CA ASP A 490 -33.32 -11.03 -0.07
C ASP A 490 -33.14 -9.79 -0.96
N ARG A 491 -32.74 -8.66 -0.36
CA ARG A 491 -32.44 -7.43 -1.09
C ARG A 491 -31.14 -7.59 -1.88
N SER A 492 -31.16 -7.17 -3.14
CA SER A 492 -29.95 -7.13 -3.97
C SER A 492 -29.02 -6.02 -3.47
N VAL A 493 -27.78 -6.37 -3.17
CA VAL A 493 -26.72 -5.46 -2.74
C VAL A 493 -25.60 -5.53 -3.75
N THR A 494 -25.20 -4.38 -4.31
CA THR A 494 -24.06 -4.27 -5.21
C THR A 494 -22.93 -3.54 -4.53
N ILE A 495 -21.76 -4.18 -4.48
CA ILE A 495 -20.53 -3.57 -3.99
C ILE A 495 -19.67 -3.23 -5.20
N ARG A 496 -19.33 -1.94 -5.33
CA ARG A 496 -18.55 -1.43 -6.46
C ARG A 496 -17.07 -1.39 -6.15
N CYS A 497 -16.28 -2.02 -7.01
CA CYS A 497 -14.83 -2.08 -6.99
C CYS A 497 -14.18 -0.69 -7.11
N ASN A 498 -14.74 0.16 -7.97
CA ASN A 498 -14.11 1.42 -8.41
C ASN A 498 -14.64 2.67 -7.70
N LYS A 499 -15.60 2.55 -6.79
CA LYS A 499 -16.22 3.71 -6.13
C LYS A 499 -16.38 3.47 -4.63
N LEU A 500 -15.55 4.17 -3.87
CA LEU A 500 -15.87 4.59 -2.51
C LEU A 500 -16.66 5.90 -2.62
N THR A 501 -17.87 5.89 -3.20
CA THR A 501 -18.74 7.07 -3.11
C THR A 501 -19.13 7.27 -1.64
N ALA A 502 -19.05 8.52 -1.20
CA ALA A 502 -19.51 8.96 0.11
C ALA A 502 -21.00 8.66 0.28
#